data_AF-A0A9P6GXN5-F1
#
_entry.id   AF-A0A9P6GXN5-F1
#
_cell.length_a   1.000
_cell.length_b   1.000
_cell.length_c   1.000
_cell.angle_alpha   90.00
_cell.angle_beta   90.00
_cell.angle_gamma   90.00
#
_symmetry.space_group_name_H-M   'P 1'
#
loop_
_entity.id
_entity.type
_entity.pdbx_description
1 polymer ?
#
loop_
_entity_poly.entity_id
_entity_poly.type
_entity_poly.pdbx_seq_one_letter_code
_entity_poly.pdbx_strand_id
1 'polypeptide(L)'
;IWRRVQKLGLTRLYHENNDFKNCVQQCSSLALIPINKIDSAWADILEIWPMDNTDAVDLKNYIYDTWISASPTTLFGRITWNQYGIVRGRTNNAAEGFHNKLNSKINKTNPSFWEVVSVLKKIQIYSDIELRRIMAGEN
;
A
#
# COMPACT_ATOMS: atom_id res chain seq x y z
N ILE A 1 -5.38 7.49 4.80
CA ILE A 1 -4.92 8.83 5.26
C ILE A 1 -5.24 9.91 4.22
N TRP A 2 -4.70 9.86 2.99
CA TRP A 2 -4.95 10.88 1.95
C TRP A 2 -6.43 11.20 1.69
N ARG A 3 -7.30 10.19 1.55
CA ARG A 3 -8.75 10.41 1.39
C ARG A 3 -9.36 11.19 2.56
N ARG A 4 -8.85 11.02 3.78
CA ARG A 4 -9.32 11.75 4.96
C ARG A 4 -8.81 13.20 4.94
N VAL A 5 -7.55 13.43 4.54
CA VAL A 5 -6.99 14.78 4.28
C VAL A 5 -7.90 15.55 3.33
N GLN A 6 -8.27 14.94 2.20
CA GLN A 6 -9.16 15.56 1.22
C GLN A 6 -10.55 15.85 1.80
N LYS A 7 -11.14 14.88 2.51
CA LYS A 7 -12.48 15.02 3.11
C LYS A 7 -12.55 16.13 4.16
N LEU A 8 -11.47 16.38 4.89
CA LEU A 8 -11.37 17.43 5.91
C LEU A 8 -10.94 18.80 5.33
N GLY A 9 -10.85 18.95 4.00
CA GLY A 9 -10.45 20.22 3.38
C GLY A 9 -8.95 20.57 3.56
N LEU A 10 -8.15 19.65 4.09
CA LEU A 10 -6.73 19.86 4.42
C LEU A 10 -5.78 19.79 3.22
N THR A 11 -6.31 19.62 2.00
CA THR A 11 -5.50 19.51 0.78
C THR A 11 -4.58 20.71 0.59
N ARG A 12 -5.09 21.93 0.81
CA ARG A 12 -4.28 23.15 0.69
C ARG A 12 -3.14 23.18 1.72
N LEU A 13 -3.45 22.89 2.99
CA LEU A 13 -2.45 22.79 4.05
C LEU A 13 -1.37 21.75 3.73
N TYR A 14 -1.76 20.60 3.18
CA TYR A 14 -0.81 19.56 2.74
C TYR A 14 0.14 20.02 1.63
N HIS A 15 -0.28 20.95 0.76
CA HIS A 15 0.58 21.45 -0.31
C HIS A 15 1.43 22.65 0.12
N GLU A 16 0.93 23.48 1.03
CA GLU A 16 1.56 24.75 1.43
C GLU A 16 2.45 24.62 2.68
N ASN A 17 2.20 23.64 3.56
CA ASN A 17 2.95 23.43 4.79
C ASN A 17 3.75 22.12 4.72
N ASN A 18 5.09 22.25 4.67
CA ASN A 18 6.00 21.11 4.58
C ASN A 18 5.98 20.23 5.83
N ASP A 19 5.82 20.79 7.02
CA ASP A 19 5.80 20.02 8.27
C ASP A 19 4.55 19.15 8.34
N PHE A 20 3.38 19.71 8.00
CA PHE A 20 2.14 18.96 7.92
C PHE A 20 2.20 17.87 6.86
N LYS A 21 2.76 18.18 5.67
CA LYS A 21 3.00 17.20 4.62
C LYS A 21 3.89 16.05 5.11
N ASN A 22 5.00 16.38 5.77
CA ASN A 22 5.94 15.41 6.33
C ASN A 22 5.26 14.53 7.37
N CYS A 23 4.49 15.12 8.29
CA CYS A 23 3.72 14.37 9.28
C CYS A 23 2.77 13.35 8.61
N VAL A 24 1.99 13.78 7.61
CA VAL A 24 1.05 12.90 6.89
C VAL A 24 1.77 11.75 6.17
N GLN A 25 2.94 12.02 5.59
CA GLN A 25 3.77 11.01 4.94
C GLN A 25 4.39 10.05 5.96
N GLN A 26 4.90 10.57 7.08
CA GLN A 26 5.45 9.78 8.17
C GLN A 26 4.40 8.84 8.76
N CYS A 27 3.17 9.31 9.00
CA CYS A 27 2.04 8.47 9.39
C CYS A 27 1.82 7.29 8.43
N SER A 28 1.97 7.52 7.12
CA SER A 28 1.82 6.46 6.11
C SER A 28 3.01 5.50 6.12
N SER A 29 4.21 5.98 6.50
CA SER A 29 5.43 5.19 6.59
C SER A 29 5.51 4.30 7.85
N LEU A 30 4.65 4.52 8.85
CA LEU A 30 4.63 3.71 10.08
C LEU A 30 4.40 2.21 9.81
N ALA A 31 3.82 1.86 8.66
CA ALA A 31 3.69 0.46 8.25
C ALA A 31 5.04 -0.21 7.98
N LEU A 32 6.10 0.56 7.79
CA LEU A 32 7.42 0.09 7.35
C LEU A 32 8.45 0.07 8.48
N ILE A 33 8.04 0.26 9.74
CA ILE A 33 8.92 0.21 10.91
C ILE A 33 8.51 -0.93 11.86
N PRO A 34 9.42 -1.41 12.73
CA PRO A 34 9.08 -2.40 13.75
C PRO A 34 7.88 -1.97 14.61
N ILE A 35 6.98 -2.92 14.93
CA ILE A 35 5.76 -2.64 15.71
C ILE A 35 6.08 -2.00 17.07
N ASN A 36 7.17 -2.43 17.71
CA ASN A 36 7.64 -1.90 19.00
C ASN A 36 8.22 -0.47 18.92
N LYS A 37 8.34 0.10 17.72
CA LYS A 37 8.77 1.48 17.48
C LYS A 37 7.63 2.42 17.07
N ILE A 38 6.41 1.91 16.91
CA ILE A 38 5.26 2.70 16.47
C ILE A 38 4.95 3.82 17.48
N ASP A 39 4.97 3.54 18.79
CA ASP A 39 4.66 4.56 19.80
C ASP A 39 5.67 5.69 19.84
N SER A 40 6.97 5.36 19.79
CA SER A 40 8.02 6.37 19.75
C SER A 40 7.95 7.21 18.47
N ALA A 41 7.78 6.57 17.31
CA ALA A 41 7.66 7.28 16.04
C ALA A 41 6.40 8.14 15.98
N TRP A 42 5.30 7.70 16.61
CA TRP A 42 4.10 8.52 16.72
C TRP A 42 4.34 9.75 17.59
N ALA A 43 5.03 9.61 18.73
CA ALA A 43 5.40 10.74 19.57
C ALA A 43 6.26 11.76 18.79
N ASP A 44 7.25 11.31 18.02
CA ASP A 44 8.09 12.17 17.19
C ASP A 44 7.26 12.94 16.14
N ILE A 45 6.25 12.29 15.53
CA ILE A 45 5.34 12.95 14.57
C ILE A 45 4.49 14.03 15.28
N LEU A 46 4.10 13.81 16.53
CA LEU A 46 3.27 14.77 17.27
C LEU A 46 4.01 16.06 17.61
N GLU A 47 5.34 16.04 17.75
CA GLU A 47 6.15 17.24 18.05
C GLU A 47 6.12 18.27 16.92
N ILE A 48 5.96 17.80 15.69
CA ILE A 48 5.93 18.60 14.45
C ILE A 48 4.50 18.83 13.94
N TRP A 49 3.49 18.22 14.57
CA TRP A 49 2.11 18.32 14.10
C TRP A 49 1.51 19.71 14.39
N PRO A 50 0.89 20.38 13.40
CA PRO A 50 0.28 21.70 13.63
C PRO A 50 -0.92 21.59 14.59
N MET A 51 -0.84 22.31 15.72
CA MET A 51 -1.85 22.27 16.80
C MET A 51 -2.93 23.35 16.69
N ASP A 52 -2.74 24.33 15.82
CA ASP A 52 -3.60 25.49 15.60
C ASP A 52 -4.77 25.24 14.63
N ASN A 53 -4.75 24.12 13.91
CA ASN A 53 -5.78 23.76 12.94
C ASN A 53 -6.68 22.62 13.45
N THR A 54 -7.98 22.90 13.67
CA THR A 54 -8.96 21.94 14.19
C THR A 54 -9.16 20.72 13.28
N ASP A 55 -9.19 20.93 11.96
CA ASP A 55 -9.32 19.83 10.99
C ASP A 55 -8.08 18.92 11.03
N ALA A 56 -6.88 19.50 11.23
CA ALA A 56 -5.66 18.73 11.41
C ALA A 56 -5.67 17.92 12.71
N VAL A 57 -6.28 18.43 13.79
CA VAL A 57 -6.52 17.68 15.03
C VAL A 57 -7.48 16.51 14.77
N ASP A 58 -8.55 16.72 14.00
CA ASP A 58 -9.48 15.65 13.63
C ASP A 58 -8.81 14.56 12.79
N LEU A 59 -7.91 14.93 11.88
CA LEU A 59 -7.10 13.98 11.14
C LEU A 59 -6.18 13.18 12.07
N LYS A 60 -5.51 13.86 13.00
CA LYS A 60 -4.63 13.23 14.00
C LYS A 60 -5.39 12.19 14.83
N ASN A 61 -6.53 12.58 15.41
CA ASN A 61 -7.37 11.69 16.21
C ASN A 61 -7.86 10.49 15.38
N TYR A 62 -8.32 10.76 14.15
CA TYR A 62 -8.69 9.69 13.23
C TYR A 62 -7.55 8.69 12.99
N ILE A 63 -6.33 9.15 12.74
CA ILE A 63 -5.18 8.26 12.53
C ILE A 63 -4.89 7.45 13.79
N TYR A 64 -4.90 8.10 14.95
CA TYR A 64 -4.63 7.47 16.23
C TYR A 64 -5.63 6.34 16.53
N ASP A 65 -6.93 6.61 16.48
CA ASP A 65 -7.99 5.65 16.80
C ASP A 65 -8.12 4.54 15.75
N THR A 66 -7.75 4.83 14.50
CA THR A 66 -7.85 3.86 13.42
C THR A 66 -6.69 2.87 13.44
N TRP A 67 -5.46 3.33 13.71
CA TRP A 67 -4.25 2.55 13.45
C TRP A 67 -3.26 2.47 14.62
N ILE A 68 -3.14 3.52 15.43
CA ILE A 68 -2.03 3.65 16.39
C ILE A 68 -2.40 3.11 17.75
N SER A 69 -3.59 3.40 18.26
CA SER A 69 -4.01 2.99 19.60
C SER A 69 -3.79 1.49 19.83
N ALA A 70 -3.36 1.12 21.03
CA ALA A 70 -3.26 -0.28 21.46
C ALA A 70 -4.56 -0.76 22.14
N SER A 71 -5.60 0.08 22.14
CA SER A 71 -6.90 -0.23 22.74
C SER A 71 -7.61 -1.36 21.97
N PRO A 72 -8.41 -2.21 22.64
CA PRO A 72 -9.34 -3.13 21.99
C PRO A 72 -10.35 -2.43 21.06
N THR A 73 -10.56 -1.13 21.24
CA THR A 73 -11.46 -0.30 20.41
C THR A 73 -10.79 0.25 19.15
N THR A 74 -9.50 -0.01 18.94
CA THR A 74 -8.77 0.42 17.74
C THR A 74 -9.32 -0.30 16.53
N LEU A 75 -9.61 0.44 15.45
CA LEU A 75 -10.29 -0.16 14.29
C LEU A 75 -9.43 -1.24 13.61
N PHE A 76 -8.12 -1.04 13.54
CA PHE A 76 -7.19 -2.01 12.97
C PHE A 76 -5.95 -2.18 13.87
N GLY A 77 -5.79 -3.39 14.40
CA GLY A 77 -4.61 -3.74 15.19
C GLY A 77 -3.30 -3.65 14.41
N ARG A 78 -2.23 -3.25 15.08
CA ARG A 78 -0.90 -2.97 14.47
C ARG A 78 -0.35 -4.12 13.62
N ILE A 79 -0.57 -5.37 14.04
CA ILE A 79 -0.13 -6.56 13.31
C ILE A 79 -0.80 -6.68 11.93
N THR A 80 -2.05 -6.23 11.80
CA THR A 80 -2.85 -6.39 10.59
C THR A 80 -2.35 -5.51 9.44
N TRP A 81 -1.91 -4.29 9.75
CA TRP A 81 -1.53 -3.31 8.73
C TRP A 81 -0.03 -3.10 8.61
N ASN A 82 0.76 -3.48 9.61
CA ASN A 82 2.21 -3.37 9.55
C ASN A 82 2.78 -4.30 8.48
N GLN A 83 3.78 -3.80 7.75
CA GLN A 83 4.44 -4.44 6.62
C GLN A 83 5.97 -4.53 6.84
N TYR A 84 6.44 -4.28 8.06
CA TYR A 84 7.86 -4.36 8.37
C TYR A 84 8.36 -5.79 8.21
N GLY A 85 9.44 -5.97 7.45
CA GLY A 85 10.03 -7.29 7.19
C GLY A 85 9.25 -8.16 6.20
N ILE A 86 8.15 -7.67 5.59
CA ILE A 86 7.43 -8.43 4.57
C ILE A 86 8.17 -8.33 3.22
N VAL A 87 8.72 -9.47 2.77
CA VAL A 87 9.45 -9.63 1.51
C VAL A 87 8.52 -9.98 0.32
N ARG A 88 7.29 -10.44 0.60
CA ARG A 88 6.30 -10.75 -0.44
C ARG A 88 5.76 -9.46 -1.07
N GLY A 89 5.36 -9.54 -2.33
CA GLY A 89 4.86 -8.40 -3.12
C GLY A 89 3.78 -7.61 -2.37
N ARG A 90 4.08 -6.34 -2.09
CA ARG A 90 3.27 -5.37 -1.31
C ARG A 90 1.91 -5.04 -1.94
N THR A 91 1.74 -5.40 -3.20
CA THR A 91 0.62 -5.04 -4.06
C THR A 91 0.23 -6.25 -4.91
N ASN A 92 -1.05 -6.36 -5.26
CA ASN A 92 -1.55 -7.34 -6.22
C ASN A 92 -1.08 -7.08 -7.67
N ASN A 93 -0.23 -6.07 -7.92
CA ASN A 93 0.32 -5.74 -9.26
C ASN A 93 0.80 -6.95 -10.06
N ALA A 94 1.42 -7.95 -9.41
CA ALA A 94 1.85 -9.17 -10.09
C ALA A 94 0.65 -9.99 -10.60
N ALA A 95 -0.40 -10.13 -9.78
CA ALA A 95 -1.64 -10.78 -10.17
C ALA A 95 -2.41 -9.96 -11.22
N GLU A 96 -2.49 -8.65 -11.07
CA GLU A 96 -3.10 -7.75 -12.07
C GLU A 96 -2.35 -7.81 -13.41
N GLY A 97 -1.02 -7.78 -13.39
CA GLY A 97 -0.17 -7.93 -14.56
C GLY A 97 -0.37 -9.29 -15.24
N PHE A 98 -0.45 -10.37 -14.46
CA PHE A 98 -0.77 -11.69 -14.99
C PHE A 98 -2.17 -11.74 -15.62
N HIS A 99 -3.20 -11.21 -14.94
CA HIS A 99 -4.56 -11.15 -15.48
C HIS A 99 -4.64 -10.32 -16.76
N ASN A 100 -3.93 -9.19 -16.83
CA ASN A 100 -3.85 -8.37 -18.03
C ASN A 100 -3.18 -9.13 -19.19
N LYS A 101 -2.06 -9.83 -18.94
CA LYS A 101 -1.40 -10.68 -19.94
C LYS A 101 -2.33 -11.81 -20.42
N LEU A 102 -3.04 -12.46 -19.49
CA LEU A 102 -3.98 -13.54 -19.78
C LEU A 102 -5.15 -13.04 -20.65
N ASN A 103 -5.80 -11.95 -20.23
CA ASN A 103 -6.93 -11.35 -20.95
C ASN A 103 -6.53 -10.87 -22.35
N SER A 104 -5.36 -10.23 -22.48
CA SER A 104 -4.81 -9.81 -23.77
C SER A 104 -4.55 -11.00 -24.71
N LYS A 105 -4.07 -12.14 -24.19
CA LYS A 105 -3.81 -13.34 -24.99
C LYS A 105 -5.08 -14.12 -25.35
N ILE A 106 -6.09 -14.13 -24.49
CA ILE A 106 -7.39 -14.76 -24.76
C ILE A 106 -8.18 -13.92 -25.77
N ASN A 107 -8.16 -12.58 -25.63
CA ASN A 107 -8.81 -11.61 -26.51
C ASN A 107 -10.27 -11.96 -26.88
N LYS A 108 -11.03 -12.44 -25.91
CA LYS A 108 -12.41 -12.91 -26.08
C LYS A 108 -13.19 -12.72 -24.78
N THR A 109 -14.41 -12.21 -24.87
CA THR A 109 -15.26 -11.93 -23.69
C THR A 109 -15.77 -13.21 -23.03
N ASN A 110 -16.11 -14.24 -23.81
CA ASN A 110 -16.62 -15.52 -23.32
C ASN A 110 -15.81 -16.69 -23.92
N PRO A 111 -14.58 -16.93 -23.45
CA PRO A 111 -13.78 -18.07 -23.88
C PRO A 111 -14.33 -19.36 -23.27
N SER A 112 -14.27 -20.45 -24.03
CA SER A 112 -14.48 -21.80 -23.51
C SER A 112 -13.33 -22.19 -22.57
N PHE A 113 -13.59 -23.12 -21.66
CA PHE A 113 -12.57 -23.68 -20.76
C PHE A 113 -11.30 -24.11 -21.51
N TRP A 114 -11.44 -24.79 -22.65
CA TRP A 114 -10.31 -25.28 -23.44
C TRP A 114 -9.49 -24.17 -24.07
N GLU A 115 -10.13 -23.08 -24.52
CA GLU A 115 -9.43 -21.89 -25.02
C GLU A 115 -8.55 -21.29 -23.90
N VAL A 116 -9.09 -21.13 -22.70
CA VAL A 116 -8.34 -20.64 -21.53
C VAL A 116 -7.15 -21.54 -21.21
N VAL A 117 -7.37 -22.86 -21.12
CA VAL A 117 -6.28 -23.83 -20.84
C VAL A 117 -5.19 -23.76 -21.91
N SER A 118 -5.56 -23.62 -23.18
CA SER A 118 -4.58 -23.52 -24.27
C SER A 118 -3.69 -22.29 -24.15
N VAL A 119 -4.26 -21.15 -23.74
CA VAL A 119 -3.52 -19.89 -23.55
C VAL A 119 -2.62 -19.98 -22.31
N LEU A 120 -3.10 -20.56 -21.21
CA LEU A 120 -2.30 -20.78 -20.01
C LEU A 120 -1.06 -21.62 -20.29
N LYS A 121 -1.20 -22.73 -21.05
CA LYS A 121 -0.07 -23.55 -21.48
C LYS A 121 0.96 -22.74 -22.27
N LYS A 122 0.50 -21.88 -23.20
CA LYS A 122 1.40 -20.99 -23.95
C LYS A 122 2.13 -20.00 -23.04
N ILE A 123 1.42 -19.36 -22.11
CA ILE A 123 2.01 -18.42 -21.15
C ILE A 123 3.09 -19.11 -20.31
N GLN A 124 2.84 -20.34 -19.84
CA GLN A 124 3.81 -21.12 -19.10
C GLN A 124 5.08 -21.37 -19.94
N ILE A 125 4.93 -21.87 -21.16
CA ILE A 125 6.08 -22.14 -22.06
C ILE A 125 6.93 -20.88 -22.26
N TYR A 126 6.31 -19.73 -22.54
CA TYR A 126 7.05 -18.47 -22.71
C TYR A 126 7.77 -18.05 -21.44
N SER A 127 7.12 -18.20 -20.27
CA SER A 127 7.71 -17.85 -18.98
C SER A 127 8.90 -18.76 -18.65
N ASP A 128 8.81 -20.06 -18.97
CA ASP A 128 9.90 -21.01 -18.75
C ASP A 128 11.11 -20.76 -19.67
N ILE A 129 10.88 -20.23 -20.87
CA ILE A 129 11.95 -19.82 -21.79
C ILE A 129 12.63 -18.55 -21.26
N GLU A 130 11.83 -17.55 -20.85
CA GLU A 130 12.33 -16.28 -20.30
C GLU A 130 13.14 -16.49 -19.03
N LEU A 131 12.64 -17.33 -18.10
CA LEU A 131 13.37 -17.71 -16.89
C LEU A 131 14.70 -18.39 -17.21
N ARG A 132 14.74 -19.29 -18.19
CA ARG A 132 15.98 -19.95 -18.60
C ARG A 132 17.01 -18.97 -19.17
N ARG A 133 16.58 -17.98 -19.96
CA ARG A 133 17.46 -16.93 -20.49
C ARG A 133 18.04 -16.07 -19.36
N ILE A 134 17.19 -15.64 -18.43
CA ILE A 134 17.61 -14.87 -17.25
C ILE A 134 18.61 -15.67 -16.40
N MET A 135 18.35 -16.96 -16.14
CA MET A 135 19.26 -17.83 -15.41
C MET A 135 20.60 -18.04 -16.13
N ALA A 136 20.61 -18.01 -17.46
CA ALA A 136 21.81 -18.08 -18.29
C ALA A 136 22.55 -16.73 -18.40
N GLY A 137 22.00 -15.63 -17.88
CA GLY A 137 22.57 -14.29 -17.98
C GLY A 137 22.41 -13.63 -19.35
N GLU A 138 21.54 -14.16 -20.21
CA GLU A 138 21.21 -13.58 -21.51
C GLU A 138 20.09 -12.55 -21.31
N ASN A 139 20.41 -11.26 -21.53
CA ASN A 139 19.44 -10.16 -21.55
C ASN A 139 18.87 -9.95 -22.95
#